data_AF-A0A927S3M3-F1
#
_entry.id   AF-A0A927S3M3-F1
#
_cell.length_a   1.000
_cell.length_b   1.000
_cell.length_c   1.000
_cell.angle_alpha   90.00
_cell.angle_beta   90.00
_cell.angle_gamma   90.00
#
_symmetry.space_group_name_H-M   'P 1'
#
loop_
_entity.id
_entity.type
_entity.pdbx_description
1 polymer ?
#
loop_
_entity_poly.entity_id
_entity_poly.type
_entity_poly.pdbx_seq_one_letter_code
_entity_poly.pdbx_strand_id
1 'polypeptide(L)'
;MRCSCKECGVYMVQAESDHLGCICPECKYRCNDCLGTNTVVSRESLRALAFDPRFQPDSLNESFLPQDEEDEQDGAPYDLRR
;
A
#
# COMPACT_ATOMS: atom_id res chain seq x y z
N MET A 1 -1.09 16.11 -0.62
CA MET A 1 -0.39 15.27 0.38
C MET A 1 1.10 15.40 0.14
N ARG A 2 1.92 15.55 1.18
CA ARG A 2 3.39 15.68 1.07
C ARG A 2 4.03 14.43 1.65
N CYS A 3 4.74 13.65 0.83
CA CYS A 3 5.31 12.35 1.24
C CYS A 3 6.80 12.46 1.56
N SER A 4 7.27 11.66 2.51
CA SER A 4 8.69 11.32 2.69
C SER A 4 9.02 10.03 1.94
N CYS A 5 10.22 9.93 1.39
CA CYS A 5 10.67 8.72 0.69
C CYS A 5 10.79 7.54 1.65
N LYS A 6 10.25 6.37 1.27
CA LYS A 6 10.35 5.15 2.08
C LYS A 6 11.78 4.57 2.15
N GLU A 7 12.58 4.85 1.12
CA GLU A 7 13.97 4.37 1.04
C GLU A 7 14.92 5.24 1.86
N CYS A 8 14.85 6.57 1.71
CA CYS A 8 15.84 7.48 2.29
C CYS A 8 15.28 8.59 3.19
N GLY A 9 13.96 8.63 3.41
CA GLY A 9 13.31 9.62 4.29
C GLY A 9 13.20 11.04 3.73
N VAL A 10 13.85 11.33 2.61
CA VAL A 10 13.89 12.67 2.00
C VAL A 10 12.50 13.11 1.52
N TYR A 11 12.22 14.40 1.64
CA TYR A 11 11.00 15.01 1.12
C TYR A 11 10.84 14.76 -0.39
N MET A 12 9.69 14.23 -0.79
CA MET A 12 9.42 13.90 -2.18
C MET A 12 8.66 15.04 -2.88
N VAL A 13 8.93 15.21 -4.17
CA VAL A 13 8.26 16.20 -5.02
C VAL A 13 7.15 15.53 -5.80
N GLN A 14 5.97 16.14 -5.85
CA GLN A 14 4.87 15.66 -6.69
C GLN A 14 5.23 15.88 -8.17
N ALA A 15 5.20 14.81 -8.96
CA ALA A 15 5.36 14.87 -10.40
C ALA A 15 3.99 14.70 -11.07
N GLU A 16 3.64 15.67 -11.90
CA GLU A 16 2.39 15.73 -12.66
C GLU A 16 2.58 15.37 -14.14
N SER A 17 3.62 14.58 -14.45
CA SER A 17 3.88 14.07 -15.81
C SER A 17 3.04 12.82 -16.12
N ASP A 18 3.27 12.18 -17.28
CA ASP A 18 2.60 10.94 -17.72
C ASP A 18 2.56 9.83 -16.66
N HIS A 19 3.53 9.84 -15.75
CA HIS A 19 3.54 9.00 -14.56
C HIS A 19 3.28 9.88 -13.34
N LEU A 20 2.02 10.00 -12.96
CA LEU A 20 1.62 10.62 -11.69
C LEU A 20 2.31 9.90 -10.53
N GLY A 21 2.77 10.66 -9.54
CA GLY A 21 3.41 10.12 -8.34
C GLY A 21 4.30 11.14 -7.64
N CYS A 22 4.65 10.87 -6.40
CA CYS A 22 5.74 11.60 -5.75
C CYS A 22 7.08 10.95 -6.14
N ILE A 23 8.08 11.74 -6.52
CA ILE A 23 9.43 11.26 -6.87
C ILE A 23 10.43 11.77 -5.82
N CYS A 24 11.29 10.87 -5.34
CA CYS A 24 12.42 11.23 -4.50
C CYS A 24 13.53 11.90 -5.34
N PRO A 25 14.02 13.10 -4.96
CA PRO A 25 15.09 13.74 -5.70
C PRO A 25 16.44 13.01 -5.59
N GLU A 26 16.68 12.28 -4.50
CA GLU A 26 17.95 11.57 -4.23
C GLU A 26 17.99 10.19 -4.89
N CYS A 27 17.09 9.28 -4.49
CA CYS A 27 17.11 7.88 -4.93
C CYS A 27 16.18 7.57 -6.12
N LYS A 28 15.42 8.56 -6.61
CA LYS A 28 14.45 8.42 -7.72
C LYS A 28 13.30 7.45 -7.49
N TYR A 29 13.14 6.91 -6.28
CA TYR A 29 11.96 6.14 -5.89
C TYR A 29 10.68 6.92 -6.17
N ARG A 30 9.67 6.23 -6.73
CA ARG A 30 8.36 6.79 -7.05
C ARG A 30 7.28 6.17 -6.17
N CYS A 31 6.48 7.00 -5.51
CA CYS A 31 5.39 6.60 -4.63
C CYS A 31 4.03 7.01 -5.21
N ASN A 32 3.06 6.09 -5.19
CA ASN A 32 1.69 6.30 -5.66
C ASN A 32 0.62 6.02 -4.59
N ASP A 33 1.02 5.67 -3.38
CA ASP A 33 0.11 5.22 -2.31
C ASP A 33 -1.01 6.22 -2.01
N CYS A 34 -0.70 7.51 -2.06
CA CYS A 34 -1.63 8.60 -1.79
C CYS A 34 -2.53 8.96 -2.99
N LEU A 35 -2.21 8.48 -4.19
CA LEU A 35 -2.97 8.80 -5.40
C LEU A 35 -4.26 7.97 -5.54
N GLY A 36 -4.47 7.02 -4.64
CA GLY A 36 -5.57 6.06 -4.73
C GLY A 36 -5.40 5.12 -5.91
N THR A 37 -6.35 4.20 -6.06
CA THR A 37 -6.35 3.17 -7.11
C THR A 37 -6.91 3.66 -8.44
N ASN A 38 -7.31 4.94 -8.53
CA ASN A 38 -8.05 5.52 -9.66
C ASN A 38 -9.26 4.65 -10.10
N THR A 39 -9.84 3.88 -9.17
CA THR A 39 -10.98 3.02 -9.43
C THR A 39 -12.26 3.77 -9.10
N VAL A 40 -13.05 4.07 -10.13
CA VAL A 40 -14.44 4.51 -9.96
C VAL A 40 -15.31 3.28 -9.79
N VAL A 41 -15.93 3.14 -8.62
CA VAL A 41 -16.86 2.05 -8.29
C VAL A 41 -18.27 2.59 -8.22
N SER A 42 -19.23 1.86 -8.81
CA SER A 42 -20.64 2.23 -8.75
C SER A 42 -21.21 2.05 -7.35
N ARG A 43 -22.32 2.74 -7.06
CA ARG A 43 -23.00 2.64 -5.77
C ARG A 43 -23.47 1.21 -5.49
N GLU A 44 -23.93 0.52 -6.53
CA GLU A 44 -24.43 -0.85 -6.46
C GLU A 44 -23.29 -1.83 -6.18
N SER A 45 -22.13 -1.66 -6.81
CA SER A 45 -20.93 -2.45 -6.53
C SER A 45 -20.45 -2.26 -5.09
N LEU A 46 -20.44 -1.02 -4.59
CA LEU A 46 -20.14 -0.75 -3.18
C LEU A 46 -21.15 -1.40 -2.23
N ARG A 47 -22.44 -1.39 -2.58
CA ARG A 47 -23.49 -2.03 -1.78
C ARG A 47 -23.34 -3.54 -1.72
N ALA A 48 -22.87 -4.18 -2.80
CA ALA A 48 -22.64 -5.61 -2.83
C ALA A 48 -21.50 -6.04 -1.86
N LEU A 49 -20.47 -5.20 -1.70
CA LEU A 49 -19.36 -5.45 -0.78
C LEU A 49 -19.79 -5.53 0.70
N ALA A 50 -20.90 -4.89 1.08
CA ALA A 50 -21.41 -4.91 2.45
C ALA A 50 -21.81 -6.32 2.93
N PHE A 51 -22.07 -7.25 2.00
CA PHE A 51 -22.48 -8.63 2.29
C PHE A 51 -21.37 -9.64 1.99
N ASP A 52 -20.21 -9.19 1.54
CA ASP A 52 -19.09 -10.07 1.25
C ASP A 52 -18.50 -10.56 2.59
N PRO A 53 -18.38 -11.89 2.81
CA PRO A 53 -17.88 -12.48 4.05
C PRO A 53 -16.53 -11.92 4.50
N ARG A 54 -15.68 -11.50 3.56
CA ARG A 54 -14.35 -10.95 3.86
C ARG A 54 -14.40 -9.62 4.62
N PHE A 55 -15.50 -8.89 4.52
CA PHE A 55 -15.71 -7.61 5.18
C PHE A 55 -16.60 -7.73 6.43
N GLN A 56 -16.87 -8.95 6.89
CA GLN A 56 -17.51 -9.15 8.19
C GLN A 56 -16.58 -8.70 9.32
N PRO A 57 -17.11 -8.10 10.40
CA PRO A 57 -16.30 -7.52 11.46
C PRO A 57 -15.34 -8.53 12.10
N ASP A 58 -15.77 -9.78 12.28
CA ASP A 58 -14.94 -10.83 12.84
C ASP A 58 -13.77 -11.17 11.90
N SER A 59 -14.03 -11.36 10.61
CA SER A 59 -13.00 -11.62 9.59
C SER A 59 -12.04 -10.44 9.39
N LEU A 60 -12.53 -9.20 9.49
CA LEU A 60 -11.68 -8.02 9.44
C LEU A 60 -10.78 -7.95 10.67
N ASN A 61 -11.29 -8.27 11.87
CA ASN A 61 -10.48 -8.27 13.09
C ASN A 61 -9.32 -9.27 13.02
N GLU A 62 -9.56 -10.47 12.46
CA GLU A 62 -8.50 -11.47 12.28
C GLU A 62 -7.36 -10.96 11.39
N SER A 63 -7.65 -10.12 10.39
CA SER A 63 -6.62 -9.57 9.51
C SER A 63 -5.65 -8.59 10.18
N PHE A 64 -5.98 -8.09 11.38
CA PHE A 64 -5.11 -7.21 12.17
C PHE A 64 -4.35 -7.96 13.27
N LEU A 65 -4.65 -9.25 13.48
CA LEU A 65 -3.90 -10.05 14.43
C LEU A 65 -2.52 -10.38 13.83
N PRO A 66 -1.45 -10.34 14.66
CA PRO A 66 -0.16 -10.82 14.21
C PRO A 66 -0.32 -12.29 13.79
N GLN A 67 0.09 -12.60 12.57
CA GLN A 67 0.25 -13.99 12.16
C GLN A 67 1.45 -14.51 12.96
N ASP A 68 1.20 -15.38 13.93
CA ASP A 68 2.28 -16.04 14.66
C ASP A 68 3.16 -16.76 13.64
N GLU A 69 4.41 -16.33 13.56
CA GLU A 69 5.43 -16.81 12.65
C GLU A 69 5.86 -18.24 13.04
N GLU A 70 5.04 -19.24 12.75
CA GLU A 70 5.45 -20.64 12.72
C GLU A 70 5.24 -21.19 11.30
N ASP A 71 6.21 -20.90 10.43
CA ASP A 71 6.69 -21.81 9.39
C ASP A 71 7.96 -21.21 8.77
N GLU A 72 9.09 -21.47 9.43
CA GLU A 72 10.39 -21.35 8.80
C GLU A 72 10.54 -22.47 7.76
N GLN A 73 10.62 -22.10 6.46
CA GLN A 73 11.66 -22.51 5.49
C GLN A 73 11.13 -22.63 4.03
N ASP A 74 11.27 -21.56 3.24
CA ASP A 74 12.11 -21.60 2.02
C ASP A 74 12.43 -20.19 1.50
N GLY A 75 13.69 -19.99 1.12
CA GLY A 75 14.37 -18.71 1.19
C GLY A 75 14.15 -17.71 0.05
N ALA A 76 14.14 -16.43 0.41
CA ALA A 76 14.89 -15.38 -0.28
C ALA A 76 15.17 -14.25 0.72
N PRO A 77 16.43 -13.79 0.86
CA PRO A 77 16.77 -12.76 1.84
C PRO A 77 16.24 -11.42 1.34
N TYR A 78 15.15 -10.92 1.92
CA TYR A 78 14.82 -9.50 1.79
C TYR A 78 15.80 -8.73 2.69
N ASP A 79 16.86 -8.24 2.06
CA ASP A 79 17.93 -7.46 2.68
C ASP A 79 17.37 -6.15 3.25
N LEU A 80 17.01 -6.17 4.54
CA LEU A 80 16.74 -5.00 5.36
C LEU A 80 18.07 -4.30 5.66
N ARG A 81 18.60 -3.56 4.69
CA ARG A 81 19.52 -2.42 4.82
C ARG A 81 20.09 -2.01 3.45
N ARG A 82 19.51 -1.00 2.79
CA ARG A 82 20.23 0.17 2.26
C ARG A 82 19.35 1.18 1.58
#